data_AF-A0A344J594-F1
#
_entry.id   AF-A0A344J594-F1
#
_cell.length_a   1.000
_cell.length_b   1.000
_cell.length_c   1.000
_cell.angle_alpha   90.00
_cell.angle_beta   90.00
_cell.angle_gamma   90.00
#
_symmetry.space_group_name_H-M   'P 1'
#
loop_
_entity.id
_entity.type
_entity.pdbx_description
1 polymer ?
#
loop_
_entity_poly.entity_id
_entity_poly.type
_entity_poly.pdbx_seq_one_letter_code
_entity_poly.pdbx_strand_id
1 'polypeptide(L)'
;MGITTIRGERIAVSFDSDRCIHARFCVLGNPKVFVPGADGQWIFPDQADANEVEAIIRRCPSGALAFERLDGQADEHPPVVNIIKMHENGPLDLHADTLMNDGSHRLRTVLCRCGHSNKKPYCDGSHHDSHFSASGERDAKEDAKPLAERGGELRVRPQKNGPLKLEGPRELVSGGNRTLDRMESVKLCRCGHSGNKPYCDGSHKKVGFEAEGE
;
A
#
# COMPACT_ATOMS: atom_id res chain seq x y z
N MET A 1 -12.04 4.77 -13.24
CA MET A 1 -11.98 6.24 -13.39
C MET A 1 -10.51 6.55 -13.61
N GLY A 2 -10.17 7.21 -14.73
CA GLY A 2 -8.83 7.07 -15.34
C GLY A 2 -7.66 7.67 -14.56
N ILE A 3 -6.45 7.36 -15.03
CA ILE A 3 -5.21 8.03 -14.62
C ILE A 3 -5.17 9.41 -15.28
N THR A 4 -4.84 10.46 -14.51
CA THR A 4 -4.63 11.83 -15.01
C THR A 4 -3.21 12.25 -14.75
N THR A 5 -2.53 12.82 -15.74
CA THR A 5 -1.16 13.34 -15.60
C THR A 5 -1.14 14.84 -15.87
N ILE A 6 -0.59 15.60 -14.93
CA ILE A 6 -0.38 17.04 -15.04
C ILE A 6 1.13 17.27 -15.14
N ARG A 7 1.56 17.89 -16.24
CA ARG A 7 2.98 18.16 -16.52
C ARG A 7 3.31 19.59 -16.06
N GLY A 8 4.25 19.72 -15.13
CA GLY A 8 4.87 21.01 -14.79
C GLY A 8 6.17 21.24 -15.56
N GLU A 9 6.96 22.23 -15.13
CA GLU A 9 8.25 22.59 -15.73
C GLU A 9 9.34 21.56 -15.40
N ARG A 10 9.41 21.11 -14.13
CA ARG A 10 10.48 20.24 -13.62
C ARG A 10 9.99 18.86 -13.17
N ILE A 11 8.69 18.67 -13.04
CA ILE A 11 8.09 17.43 -12.56
C ILE A 11 6.70 17.25 -13.18
N ALA A 12 6.41 16.04 -13.66
CA ALA A 12 5.05 15.64 -14.02
C ALA A 12 4.45 14.81 -12.88
N VAL A 13 3.18 15.03 -12.56
CA VAL A 13 2.46 14.35 -11.48
C VAL A 13 1.31 13.55 -12.06
N SER A 14 1.30 12.25 -11.81
CA SER A 14 0.23 11.34 -12.21
C SER A 14 -0.63 10.97 -11.01
N PHE A 15 -1.96 10.97 -11.21
CA PHE A 15 -2.95 10.59 -10.22
C PHE A 15 -3.86 9.49 -10.75
N ASP A 16 -3.87 8.34 -10.05
CA ASP A 16 -4.77 7.23 -10.27
C ASP A 16 -5.92 7.27 -9.23
N SER A 17 -7.09 7.69 -9.70
CA SER A 17 -8.28 7.82 -8.85
C SER A 17 -8.81 6.47 -8.34
N ASP A 18 -8.58 5.38 -9.07
CA ASP A 18 -9.05 4.06 -8.69
C ASP A 18 -8.24 3.50 -7.50
N ARG A 19 -6.97 3.93 -7.36
CA ARG A 19 -6.05 3.58 -6.26
C ARG A 19 -6.10 4.52 -5.06
N CYS A 20 -6.71 5.71 -5.17
CA CYS A 20 -6.71 6.68 -4.09
C CYS A 20 -7.53 6.17 -2.89
N ILE A 21 -6.89 6.10 -1.71
CA ILE A 21 -7.56 5.75 -0.44
C ILE A 21 -7.88 6.97 0.42
N HIS A 22 -7.75 8.18 -0.14
CA HIS A 22 -7.98 9.44 0.56
C HIS A 22 -7.24 9.56 1.90
N ALA A 23 -5.98 9.10 1.97
CA ALA A 23 -5.13 9.25 3.15
C ALA A 23 -4.68 10.71 3.41
N ARG A 24 -5.01 11.64 2.51
CA ARG A 24 -4.82 13.11 2.63
C ARG A 24 -3.38 13.60 2.80
N PHE A 25 -2.36 12.75 2.71
CA PHE A 25 -0.95 13.17 2.76
C PHE A 25 -0.58 14.24 1.72
N CYS A 26 -1.21 14.23 0.54
CA CYS A 26 -0.98 15.22 -0.51
C CYS A 26 -1.52 16.60 -0.14
N VAL A 27 -2.83 16.69 0.11
CA VAL A 27 -3.53 17.96 0.40
C VAL A 27 -3.06 18.58 1.71
N LEU A 28 -2.65 17.77 2.70
CA LEU A 28 -2.04 18.24 3.95
C LEU A 28 -0.55 18.56 3.80
N GLY A 29 0.12 17.97 2.81
CA GLY A 29 1.53 18.18 2.53
C GLY A 29 1.80 19.54 1.89
N ASN A 30 1.02 19.90 0.87
CA ASN A 30 1.05 21.24 0.29
C ASN A 30 -0.30 21.57 -0.40
N PRO A 31 -1.15 22.42 0.21
CA PRO A 31 -2.46 22.75 -0.33
C PRO A 31 -2.43 23.73 -1.51
N LYS A 32 -1.26 24.27 -1.90
CA LYS A 32 -1.11 25.05 -3.14
C LYS A 32 -0.84 24.15 -4.34
N VAL A 33 -0.12 23.04 -4.13
CA VAL A 33 0.12 22.02 -5.16
C VAL A 33 -1.08 21.10 -5.30
N PHE A 34 -1.68 20.65 -4.21
CA PHE A 34 -2.82 19.72 -4.20
C PHE A 34 -4.05 20.42 -3.62
N VAL A 35 -4.93 20.92 -4.49
CA VAL A 35 -6.04 21.81 -4.14
C VAL A 35 -7.37 21.03 -4.15
N PRO A 36 -7.77 20.36 -3.06
CA PRO A 36 -9.00 19.57 -3.05
C PRO A 36 -10.23 20.43 -3.30
N GLY A 37 -11.16 19.95 -4.12
CA GLY A 37 -12.42 20.63 -4.41
C GLY A 37 -12.31 21.76 -5.43
N ALA A 38 -11.17 21.89 -6.13
CA ALA A 38 -11.06 22.79 -7.28
C ALA A 38 -12.01 22.36 -8.41
N ASP A 39 -12.59 23.34 -9.09
CA ASP A 39 -13.36 23.11 -10.32
C ASP A 39 -12.39 22.73 -11.46
N GLY A 40 -12.23 21.43 -11.69
CA GLY A 40 -11.36 20.89 -12.75
C GLY A 40 -9.99 20.47 -12.24
N GLN A 41 -8.92 21.11 -12.73
CA GLN A 41 -7.55 20.76 -12.34
C GLN A 41 -7.32 21.09 -10.87
N TRP A 42 -6.82 20.11 -10.13
CA TRP A 42 -6.58 20.21 -8.69
C TRP A 42 -5.12 19.94 -8.30
N ILE A 43 -4.25 19.65 -9.28
CA ILE A 43 -2.81 19.43 -9.08
C ILE A 43 -2.06 20.52 -9.85
N PHE A 44 -1.17 21.24 -9.18
CA PHE A 44 -0.39 22.34 -9.73
C PHE A 44 1.10 22.13 -9.38
N PRO A 45 1.84 21.34 -10.17
CA PRO A 45 3.20 20.92 -9.82
C PRO A 45 4.18 22.09 -9.62
N ASP A 46 3.99 23.19 -10.35
CA ASP A 46 4.88 24.36 -10.32
C ASP A 46 4.62 25.31 -9.14
N GLN A 47 3.68 24.99 -8.24
CA GLN A 47 3.42 25.77 -7.02
C GLN A 47 4.40 25.46 -5.87
N ALA A 48 5.36 24.56 -6.08
CA ALA A 48 6.44 24.25 -5.15
C ALA A 48 7.68 23.75 -5.90
N ASP A 49 8.81 23.64 -5.20
CA ASP A 49 10.00 22.99 -5.74
C ASP A 49 9.72 21.51 -6.05
N ALA A 50 10.29 21.01 -7.15
CA ALA A 50 10.04 19.64 -7.59
C ALA A 50 10.44 18.59 -6.53
N ASN A 51 11.46 18.84 -5.70
CA ASN A 51 11.85 17.93 -4.62
C ASN A 51 10.83 17.94 -3.47
N GLU A 52 10.17 19.07 -3.22
CA GLU A 52 9.08 19.17 -2.26
C GLU A 52 7.86 18.37 -2.75
N VAL A 53 7.47 18.57 -4.01
CA VAL A 53 6.37 17.82 -4.64
C VAL A 53 6.64 16.33 -4.59
N GLU A 54 7.84 15.90 -4.96
CA GLU A 54 8.30 14.51 -4.84
C GLU A 54 8.18 13.98 -3.41
N ALA A 55 8.70 14.71 -2.41
CA ALA A 55 8.67 14.28 -1.01
C ALA A 55 7.22 14.08 -0.51
N ILE A 56 6.28 14.90 -0.98
CA ILE A 56 4.85 14.75 -0.68
C ILE A 56 4.28 13.53 -1.39
N ILE A 57 4.57 13.34 -2.68
CA ILE A 57 4.06 12.22 -3.47
C ILE A 57 4.52 10.90 -2.89
N ARG A 58 5.78 10.77 -2.46
CA ARG A 58 6.34 9.57 -1.81
C ARG A 58 5.59 9.14 -0.54
N ARG A 59 4.86 10.05 0.09
CA ARG A 59 4.00 9.76 1.27
C ARG A 59 2.62 9.20 0.91
N CYS A 60 2.25 9.12 -0.36
CA CYS A 60 1.00 8.48 -0.79
C CYS A 60 1.07 6.96 -0.55
N PRO A 61 0.34 6.39 0.42
CA PRO A 61 0.52 5.00 0.82
C PRO A 61 0.06 3.99 -0.24
N SER A 62 -0.96 4.34 -1.04
CA SER A 62 -1.45 3.48 -2.12
C SER A 62 -0.71 3.64 -3.45
N GLY A 63 0.25 4.56 -3.51
CA GLY A 63 0.92 4.95 -4.75
C GLY A 63 -0.05 5.51 -5.80
N ALA A 64 -1.20 6.04 -5.38
CA ALA A 64 -2.15 6.70 -6.27
C ALA A 64 -1.56 7.98 -6.89
N LEU A 65 -0.60 8.60 -6.21
CA LEU A 65 0.25 9.63 -6.78
C LEU A 65 1.61 9.04 -7.14
N ALA A 66 2.06 9.36 -8.34
CA ALA A 66 3.40 9.07 -8.87
C ALA A 66 3.94 10.32 -9.57
N PHE A 67 5.24 10.32 -9.87
CA PHE A 67 5.89 11.43 -10.57
C PHE A 67 6.90 10.95 -11.61
N GLU A 68 7.18 11.82 -12.56
CA GLU A 68 8.30 11.77 -13.52
C GLU A 68 9.12 13.05 -13.34
N ARG A 69 10.43 12.95 -13.16
CA ARG A 69 11.36 14.08 -13.09
C ARG A 69 11.70 14.56 -14.49
N LEU A 70 11.42 15.83 -14.76
CA LEU A 70 11.66 16.46 -16.06
C LEU A 70 12.96 17.26 -16.10
N ASP A 71 13.65 17.34 -14.96
CA ASP A 71 14.88 18.08 -14.78
C ASP A 71 16.14 17.19 -14.81
N GLY A 72 16.00 15.94 -15.27
CA GLY A 72 17.09 14.96 -15.36
C GLY A 72 17.45 14.29 -14.03
N GLN A 73 16.73 14.59 -12.94
CA GLN A 73 16.82 13.79 -11.72
C GLN A 73 16.12 12.43 -11.91
N ALA A 74 16.37 11.51 -10.99
CA ALA A 74 15.87 10.15 -11.09
C ALA A 74 14.45 10.02 -10.52
N ASP A 75 13.64 9.12 -11.09
CA ASP A 75 12.28 8.85 -10.65
C ASP A 75 12.21 8.05 -9.33
N GLU A 76 11.00 7.61 -8.96
CA GLU A 76 10.82 6.69 -7.84
C GLU A 76 11.44 5.31 -8.15
N HIS A 77 12.28 4.81 -7.25
CA HIS A 77 12.90 3.50 -7.35
C HIS A 77 12.35 2.55 -6.27
N PRO A 78 12.39 1.22 -6.50
CA PRO A 78 12.13 0.24 -5.46
C PRO A 78 12.87 0.50 -4.14
N PRO A 79 12.23 0.21 -2.98
CA PRO A 79 12.91 0.33 -1.71
C PRO A 79 14.00 -0.74 -1.56
N VAL A 80 15.03 -0.40 -0.79
CA VAL A 80 16.11 -1.34 -0.43
C VAL A 80 15.64 -2.50 0.46
N VAL A 81 14.51 -2.33 1.15
CA VAL A 81 13.87 -3.33 1.99
C VAL A 81 12.38 -3.33 1.67
N ASN A 82 11.86 -4.48 1.27
CA ASN A 82 10.44 -4.71 1.14
C ASN A 82 9.81 -4.77 2.53
N ILE A 83 8.83 -3.91 2.79
CA ILE A 83 8.13 -3.86 4.06
C ILE A 83 6.63 -4.05 3.89
N ILE A 84 6.05 -4.75 4.86
CA ILE A 84 4.61 -4.76 5.13
C ILE A 84 4.43 -4.09 6.47
N LYS A 85 3.81 -2.91 6.50
CA LYS A 85 3.49 -2.21 7.74
C LYS A 85 2.07 -2.55 8.19
N MET A 86 1.93 -2.99 9.42
CA MET A 86 0.65 -3.28 10.03
C MET A 86 0.16 -2.10 10.86
N HIS A 87 -1.01 -1.57 10.50
CA HIS A 87 -1.63 -0.45 11.20
C HIS A 87 -2.65 -0.91 12.23
N GLU A 88 -2.67 -0.26 13.40
CA GLU A 88 -3.72 -0.43 14.41
C GLU A 88 -5.09 -0.15 13.79
N ASN A 89 -6.04 -1.08 13.94
CA ASN A 89 -7.40 -0.98 13.40
C ASN A 89 -7.46 -0.71 11.88
N GLY A 90 -6.34 -0.87 11.18
CA GLY A 90 -6.16 -0.39 9.83
C GLY A 90 -5.67 -1.47 8.86
N PRO A 91 -5.33 -1.05 7.64
CA PRO A 91 -4.88 -1.94 6.58
C PRO A 91 -3.42 -2.41 6.76
N LEU A 92 -2.91 -3.09 5.73
CA LEU A 92 -1.49 -3.40 5.58
C LEU A 92 -0.90 -2.54 4.46
N ASP A 93 0.12 -1.75 4.76
CA ASP A 93 0.82 -0.91 3.77
C ASP A 93 2.06 -1.65 3.27
N LEU A 94 2.10 -1.92 1.97
CA LEU A 94 3.23 -2.53 1.30
C LEU A 94 4.08 -1.43 0.65
N HIS A 95 5.38 -1.46 0.92
CA HIS A 95 6.38 -0.69 0.20
C HIS A 95 7.46 -1.66 -0.28
N ALA A 96 7.40 -2.00 -1.57
CA ALA A 96 8.18 -3.06 -2.21
C ALA A 96 8.04 -2.94 -3.72
N ASP A 97 8.94 -3.55 -4.50
CA ASP A 97 8.68 -3.75 -5.94
C ASP A 97 7.61 -4.83 -6.13
N THR A 98 6.33 -4.42 -6.14
CA THR A 98 5.22 -5.37 -6.10
C THR A 98 4.77 -5.75 -7.50
N LEU A 99 5.00 -7.00 -7.90
CA LEU A 99 4.45 -7.55 -9.13
C LEU A 99 2.99 -7.96 -8.93
N MET A 100 2.11 -7.31 -9.69
CA MET A 100 0.68 -7.53 -9.72
C MET A 100 0.32 -8.59 -10.78
N ASN A 101 -0.89 -9.15 -10.70
CA ASN A 101 -1.32 -10.20 -11.62
C ASN A 101 -1.54 -9.72 -13.06
N ASP A 102 -1.79 -8.42 -13.26
CA ASP A 102 -1.85 -7.78 -14.59
C ASP A 102 -0.46 -7.53 -15.20
N GLY A 103 0.62 -7.93 -14.52
CA GLY A 103 2.00 -7.71 -14.94
C GLY A 103 2.57 -6.33 -14.56
N SER A 104 1.75 -5.44 -13.98
CA SER A 104 2.23 -4.13 -13.51
C SER A 104 3.08 -4.26 -12.26
N HIS A 105 4.06 -3.36 -12.13
CA HIS A 105 4.85 -3.19 -10.91
C HIS A 105 4.35 -1.98 -10.13
N ARG A 106 4.21 -2.13 -8.81
CA ARG A 106 3.76 -1.06 -7.91
C ARG A 106 4.71 -0.96 -6.72
N LEU A 107 5.25 0.23 -6.49
CA LEU A 107 6.14 0.48 -5.37
C LEU A 107 5.40 0.54 -4.02
N ARG A 108 4.14 1.00 -4.06
CA ARG A 108 3.32 1.26 -2.88
C ARG A 108 1.90 0.74 -3.10
N THR A 109 1.41 -0.08 -2.18
CA THR A 109 0.09 -0.72 -2.25
C THR A 109 -0.50 -0.85 -0.84
N VAL A 110 -1.79 -0.61 -0.68
CA VAL A 110 -2.47 -0.80 0.61
C VAL A 110 -3.46 -1.95 0.50
N LEU A 111 -3.27 -3.00 1.30
CA LEU A 111 -4.09 -4.21 1.28
C LEU A 111 -5.11 -4.22 2.41
N CYS A 112 -6.30 -4.73 2.11
CA CYS A 112 -7.39 -4.86 3.08
C CYS A 112 -7.03 -5.89 4.16
N ARG A 113 -7.13 -5.48 5.43
CA ARG A 113 -7.02 -6.37 6.60
C ARG A 113 -8.36 -6.66 7.27
N CYS A 114 -9.35 -5.78 7.08
CA CYS A 114 -10.64 -5.85 7.76
C CYS A 114 -11.65 -6.82 7.13
N GLY A 115 -11.47 -7.22 5.88
CA GLY A 115 -12.42 -8.07 5.15
C GLY A 115 -13.61 -7.35 4.50
N HIS A 116 -13.82 -6.06 4.78
CA HIS A 116 -15.00 -5.31 4.34
C HIS A 116 -14.83 -4.47 3.08
N SER A 117 -13.61 -4.38 2.53
CA SER A 117 -13.38 -3.54 1.34
C SER A 117 -14.18 -4.00 0.11
N ASN A 118 -14.72 -3.06 -0.66
CA ASN A 118 -15.36 -3.31 -1.95
C ASN A 118 -14.35 -3.40 -3.11
N LYS A 119 -13.07 -3.05 -2.85
CA LYS A 119 -11.96 -3.10 -3.82
C LYS A 119 -10.93 -4.17 -3.49
N LYS A 120 -11.35 -5.30 -2.91
CA LYS A 120 -10.44 -6.41 -2.57
C LYS A 120 -9.57 -6.77 -3.78
N PRO A 121 -8.26 -7.02 -3.59
CA PRO A 121 -7.55 -7.17 -2.32
C PRO A 121 -7.14 -5.85 -1.63
N TYR A 122 -7.38 -4.71 -2.26
CA TYR A 122 -6.94 -3.40 -1.79
C TYR A 122 -7.82 -2.86 -0.66
N CYS A 123 -7.27 -1.96 0.15
CA CYS A 123 -8.05 -1.18 1.10
C CYS A 123 -8.74 0.00 0.37
N ASP A 124 -9.98 0.28 0.75
CA ASP A 124 -10.76 1.44 0.29
C ASP A 124 -11.29 2.31 1.44
N GLY A 125 -10.77 2.10 2.65
CA GLY A 125 -11.21 2.82 3.84
C GLY A 125 -12.37 2.17 4.62
N SER A 126 -13.00 1.11 4.11
CA SER A 126 -14.18 0.47 4.76
C SER A 126 -13.95 -0.01 6.21
N HIS A 127 -12.70 -0.07 6.66
CA HIS A 127 -12.35 -0.43 8.04
C HIS A 127 -12.83 0.61 9.08
N HIS A 128 -13.03 1.86 8.67
CA HIS A 128 -13.63 2.89 9.53
C HIS A 128 -15.11 2.59 9.79
N ASP A 129 -15.89 2.39 8.73
CA ASP A 129 -17.33 2.15 8.81
C ASP A 129 -17.67 0.77 9.40
N SER A 130 -16.81 -0.22 9.17
CA SER A 130 -16.97 -1.55 9.77
C SER A 130 -16.51 -1.61 11.23
N HIS A 131 -16.02 -0.51 11.81
CA HIS A 131 -15.43 -0.46 13.15
C HIS A 131 -14.39 -1.57 13.38
N PHE A 132 -13.53 -1.79 12.39
CA PHE A 132 -12.56 -2.87 12.45
C PHE A 132 -11.63 -2.68 13.65
N SER A 133 -11.57 -3.70 14.51
CA SER A 133 -10.74 -3.69 15.71
C SER A 133 -9.70 -4.82 15.64
N ALA A 134 -8.43 -4.46 15.50
CA ALA A 134 -7.32 -5.41 15.54
C ALA A 134 -5.99 -4.69 15.76
N SER A 135 -5.19 -5.25 16.67
CA SER A 135 -3.84 -4.77 16.97
C SER A 135 -2.97 -4.57 15.72
N GLY A 136 -2.23 -3.46 15.71
CA GLY A 136 -1.13 -3.15 14.80
C GLY A 136 0.22 -3.67 15.31
N GLU A 137 0.21 -4.30 16.47
CA GLU A 137 1.38 -4.82 17.19
C GLU A 137 1.23 -6.30 17.52
N ARG A 138 2.37 -7.00 17.61
CA ARG A 138 2.50 -8.38 18.13
C ARG A 138 3.92 -8.65 18.60
N ASP A 139 4.14 -9.73 19.31
CA ASP A 139 5.50 -10.16 19.65
C ASP A 139 6.32 -10.41 18.39
N ALA A 140 7.59 -9.98 18.45
CA ALA A 140 8.54 -10.30 17.39
C ALA A 140 8.76 -11.80 17.37
N LYS A 141 8.79 -12.39 16.18
CA LYS A 141 9.06 -13.81 16.03
C LYS A 141 10.52 -14.08 16.39
N GLU A 142 10.75 -14.77 17.52
CA GLU A 142 12.08 -14.97 18.11
C GLU A 142 13.07 -15.68 17.15
N ASP A 143 12.56 -16.53 16.27
CA ASP A 143 13.33 -17.31 15.29
C ASP A 143 13.45 -16.63 13.91
N ALA A 144 13.02 -15.37 13.76
CA ALA A 144 13.11 -14.65 12.48
C ALA A 144 14.58 -14.37 12.09
N LYS A 145 15.16 -15.31 11.33
CA LYS A 145 16.50 -15.16 10.77
C LYS A 145 16.57 -13.95 9.83
N PRO A 146 17.74 -13.29 9.72
CA PRO A 146 17.98 -12.32 8.65
C PRO A 146 17.72 -12.96 7.27
N LEU A 147 17.11 -12.19 6.37
CA LEU A 147 16.95 -12.61 4.97
C LEU A 147 18.27 -12.40 4.22
N ALA A 148 18.58 -13.28 3.27
CA ALA A 148 19.74 -13.12 2.39
C ALA A 148 19.59 -11.88 1.49
N GLU A 149 18.37 -11.66 0.98
CA GLU A 149 17.96 -10.47 0.26
C GLU A 149 16.79 -9.81 0.99
N ARG A 150 16.78 -8.47 1.08
CA ARG A 150 15.74 -7.72 1.82
C ARG A 150 14.80 -6.94 0.91
N GLY A 151 15.27 -6.55 -0.27
CA GLY A 151 14.48 -5.95 -1.35
C GLY A 151 14.26 -6.94 -2.48
N GLY A 152 13.88 -6.46 -3.66
CA GLY A 152 13.58 -7.29 -4.83
C GLY A 152 12.08 -7.44 -5.05
N GLU A 153 11.69 -8.28 -6.01
CA GLU A 153 10.30 -8.44 -6.41
C GLU A 153 9.46 -9.11 -5.30
N LEU A 154 8.28 -8.55 -5.04
CA LEU A 154 7.26 -9.10 -4.14
C LEU A 154 5.99 -9.43 -4.93
N ARG A 155 5.62 -10.70 -5.01
CA ARG A 155 4.39 -11.14 -5.67
C ARG A 155 3.24 -11.20 -4.67
N VAL A 156 2.10 -10.62 -5.01
CA VAL A 156 0.86 -10.65 -4.21
C VAL A 156 -0.22 -11.37 -5.01
N ARG A 157 -0.70 -12.53 -4.54
CA ARG A 157 -1.70 -13.35 -5.21
C ARG A 157 -2.93 -13.59 -4.32
N PRO A 158 -4.06 -12.92 -4.57
CA PRO A 158 -5.32 -13.19 -3.90
C PRO A 158 -5.87 -14.57 -4.28
N GLN A 159 -6.07 -15.46 -3.30
CA GLN A 159 -6.70 -16.76 -3.55
C GLN A 159 -8.22 -16.62 -3.50
N LYS A 160 -8.96 -17.16 -4.49
CA LYS A 160 -10.43 -17.15 -4.52
C LYS A 160 -11.00 -17.65 -3.18
N ASN A 161 -11.90 -16.88 -2.59
CA ASN A 161 -12.54 -17.15 -1.29
C ASN A 161 -11.54 -17.44 -0.15
N GLY A 162 -10.32 -16.93 -0.29
CA GLY A 162 -9.17 -17.32 0.53
C GLY A 162 -8.22 -16.17 0.84
N PRO A 163 -7.03 -16.50 1.38
CA PRO A 163 -6.05 -15.52 1.84
C PRO A 163 -5.29 -14.83 0.70
N LEU A 164 -4.46 -13.86 1.06
CA LEU A 164 -3.45 -13.27 0.18
C LEU A 164 -2.16 -14.06 0.30
N LYS A 165 -1.72 -14.74 -0.76
CA LYS A 165 -0.41 -15.39 -0.80
C LYS A 165 0.63 -14.37 -1.24
N LEU A 166 1.66 -14.15 -0.43
CA LEU A 166 2.78 -13.27 -0.76
C LEU A 166 4.06 -14.08 -0.89
N GLU A 167 4.83 -13.83 -1.95
CA GLU A 167 6.08 -14.52 -2.27
C GLU A 167 7.17 -13.51 -2.64
N GLY A 168 8.36 -13.65 -2.07
CA GLY A 168 9.47 -12.70 -2.16
C GLY A 168 9.90 -12.24 -0.76
N PRO A 169 11.13 -11.73 -0.60
CA PRO A 169 11.65 -11.28 0.68
C PRO A 169 10.88 -10.05 1.18
N ARG A 170 10.58 -10.02 2.49
CA ARG A 170 10.01 -8.84 3.16
C ARG A 170 10.12 -8.92 4.68
N GLU A 171 10.01 -7.75 5.30
CA GLU A 171 9.84 -7.60 6.74
C GLU A 171 8.42 -7.13 7.07
N LEU A 172 7.75 -7.82 7.98
CA LEU A 172 6.54 -7.32 8.62
C LEU A 172 6.97 -6.40 9.76
N VAL A 173 6.49 -5.16 9.74
CA VAL A 173 6.78 -4.16 10.77
C VAL A 173 5.49 -3.64 11.38
N SER A 174 5.56 -3.18 12.63
CA SER A 174 4.45 -2.48 13.26
C SER A 174 4.31 -1.04 12.75
N GLY A 175 3.25 -0.35 13.17
CA GLY A 175 3.06 1.08 12.90
C GLY A 175 4.27 1.94 13.32
N GLY A 176 4.93 1.56 14.42
CA GLY A 176 6.16 2.19 14.94
C GLY A 176 7.47 1.74 14.26
N ASN A 177 7.40 0.99 13.15
CA ASN A 177 8.54 0.43 12.42
C ASN A 177 9.35 -0.64 13.17
N ARG A 178 8.84 -1.22 14.25
CA ARG A 178 9.50 -2.35 14.90
C ARG A 178 9.32 -3.60 14.04
N THR A 179 10.41 -4.30 13.71
CA THR A 179 10.34 -5.58 13.00
C THR A 179 9.61 -6.62 13.85
N LEU A 180 8.57 -7.22 13.27
CA LEU A 180 7.76 -8.27 13.87
C LEU A 180 8.14 -9.65 13.31
N ASP A 181 8.43 -9.74 12.02
CA ASP A 181 8.73 -11.00 11.34
C ASP A 181 9.49 -10.76 10.03
N ARG A 182 10.23 -11.78 9.58
CA ARG A 182 11.01 -11.80 8.34
C ARG A 182 10.78 -13.12 7.63
N MET A 183 10.44 -13.05 6.36
CA MET A 183 9.89 -14.21 5.66
C MET A 183 9.95 -14.01 4.15
N GLU A 184 10.03 -15.10 3.39
CA GLU A 184 9.96 -15.09 1.92
C GLU A 184 8.60 -15.57 1.37
N SER A 185 7.82 -16.27 2.20
CA SER A 185 6.48 -16.74 1.84
C SER A 185 5.52 -16.65 3.01
N VAL A 186 4.29 -16.18 2.79
CA VAL A 186 3.26 -16.06 3.82
C VAL A 186 1.87 -16.02 3.20
N LYS A 187 0.86 -16.40 4.00
CA LYS A 187 -0.54 -16.17 3.69
C LYS A 187 -1.10 -15.16 4.68
N LEU A 188 -1.52 -14.00 4.19
CA LEU A 188 -2.15 -12.96 5.00
C LEU A 188 -3.68 -13.13 5.01
N CYS A 189 -4.30 -12.78 6.13
CA CYS A 189 -5.74 -12.76 6.27
C CYS A 189 -6.33 -11.74 5.30
N ARG A 190 -7.29 -12.18 4.49
CA ARG A 190 -8.09 -11.34 3.60
C ARG A 190 -9.54 -11.17 4.04
N CYS A 191 -10.01 -12.07 4.92
CA CYS A 191 -11.40 -12.13 5.35
C CYS A 191 -11.71 -11.28 6.60
N GLY A 192 -10.71 -10.78 7.33
CA GLY A 192 -10.93 -10.02 8.57
C GLY A 192 -11.20 -10.87 9.83
N HIS A 193 -11.39 -12.19 9.70
CA HIS A 193 -11.82 -13.05 10.82
C HIS A 193 -10.71 -13.91 11.46
N SER A 194 -9.46 -13.81 11.01
CA SER A 194 -8.40 -14.61 11.63
C SER A 194 -8.17 -14.21 13.10
N GLY A 195 -7.96 -15.18 13.98
CA GLY A 195 -7.45 -14.97 15.33
C GLY A 195 -5.93 -14.75 15.39
N ASN A 196 -5.20 -15.02 14.31
CA ASN A 196 -3.74 -14.85 14.19
C ASN A 196 -3.35 -13.74 13.20
N LYS A 197 -4.14 -12.65 13.16
CA LYS A 197 -3.87 -11.51 12.26
C LYS A 197 -2.42 -11.00 12.41
N PRO A 198 -1.75 -10.58 11.33
CA PRO A 198 -2.29 -10.44 9.99
C PRO A 198 -2.21 -11.73 9.16
N TYR A 199 -1.84 -12.87 9.75
CA TYR A 199 -1.76 -14.14 9.05
C TYR A 199 -3.12 -14.80 8.86
N CYS A 200 -3.20 -15.71 7.89
CA CYS A 200 -4.35 -16.58 7.70
C CYS A 200 -4.25 -17.83 8.58
N ASP A 201 -5.33 -18.13 9.31
CA ASP A 201 -5.50 -19.36 10.11
C ASP A 201 -6.61 -20.29 9.58
N GLY A 202 -7.13 -20.00 8.38
CA GLY A 202 -8.22 -20.77 7.78
C GLY A 202 -9.63 -20.30 8.12
N SER A 203 -9.79 -19.26 8.95
CA SER A 203 -11.12 -18.74 9.35
C SER A 203 -12.02 -18.34 8.18
N HIS A 204 -11.44 -17.96 7.03
CA HIS A 204 -12.19 -17.65 5.79
C HIS A 204 -13.15 -18.75 5.36
N LYS A 205 -12.82 -20.03 5.59
CA LYS A 205 -13.72 -21.16 5.29
C LYS A 205 -14.94 -21.19 6.22
N LYS A 206 -14.73 -20.90 7.51
CA LYS A 206 -15.76 -20.96 8.54
C LYS A 206 -16.79 -19.84 8.40
N VAL A 207 -16.32 -18.66 7.99
CA VAL A 207 -17.17 -17.47 7.84
C VAL A 207 -17.78 -17.33 6.43
N GLY A 208 -17.57 -18.30 5.55
CA GLY A 208 -18.08 -18.26 4.17
C GLY A 208 -17.55 -17.05 3.40
N PHE A 209 -16.26 -16.74 3.53
CA PHE A 209 -15.68 -15.57 2.88
C PHE A 209 -15.74 -15.68 1.35
N GLU A 210 -16.41 -14.72 0.72
CA GLU A 210 -16.50 -14.62 -0.73
C GLU A 210 -15.72 -13.41 -1.25
N ALA A 211 -14.78 -13.69 -2.14
CA ALA A 211 -14.03 -12.68 -2.87
C ALA A 211 -13.31 -13.35 -4.05
N GLU A 212 -13.28 -12.65 -5.18
CA GLU A 212 -12.54 -13.12 -6.34
C GLU A 212 -11.06 -13.33 -6.01
N GLY A 213 -10.46 -14.29 -6.71
CA GLY A 213 -9.02 -14.48 -6.77
C GLY A 213 -8.49 -13.95 -8.09
N GLU A 214 -7.19 -13.80 -8.17
CA GLU A 214 -6.48 -13.38 -9.38
C GLU A 214 -5.27 -14.27 -9.61
#